data_AF-A0A955GY94-F1
#
_entry.id   AF-A0A955GY94-F1
#
_cell.length_a   1.000
_cell.length_b   1.000
_cell.length_c   1.000
_cell.angle_alpha   90.00
_cell.angle_beta   90.00
_cell.angle_gamma   90.00
#
_symmetry.space_group_name_H-M   'P 1'
#
loop_
_entity.id
_entity.type
_entity.pdbx_description
1 polymer ?
#
loop_
_entity_poly.entity_id
_entity_poly.type
_entity_poly.pdbx_seq_one_letter_code
_entity_poly.pdbx_strand_id
1 'polypeptide(L)'
;MKSEIKRMISGATAFLMLAFLPNSALAQFADTGDGGEFQELLLNLMVFINNVLIPFIIGIGFLFFVWGMFLFFILGGADEEKKEKGKSLMIYAVIGFVVIIIFFGVVNLITSSTGLDGEILRNVPTVPVPRP
;
A
#
# COMPACT_ATOMS: atom_id res chain seq x y z
N MET A 1 54.80 6.69 -31.57
CA MET A 1 53.82 5.59 -31.50
C MET A 1 53.10 5.51 -30.15
N LYS A 2 53.79 5.54 -29.00
CA LYS A 2 53.14 5.49 -27.67
C LYS A 2 52.26 6.71 -27.32
N SER A 3 52.53 7.88 -27.88
CA SER A 3 51.77 9.13 -27.65
C SER A 3 50.39 9.12 -28.32
N GLU A 4 50.30 8.57 -29.53
CA GLU A 4 49.05 8.51 -30.32
C GLU A 4 48.03 7.54 -29.69
N ILE A 5 48.51 6.40 -29.19
CA ILE A 5 47.68 5.40 -28.50
C ILE A 5 47.03 5.99 -27.24
N LYS A 6 47.76 6.80 -26.47
CA LYS A 6 47.24 7.44 -25.25
C LYS A 6 46.16 8.48 -25.54
N ARG A 7 46.27 9.20 -26.67
CA ARG A 7 45.26 10.18 -27.13
C ARG A 7 43.99 9.51 -27.62
N MET A 8 44.11 8.36 -28.32
CA MET A 8 42.95 7.57 -28.74
C MET A 8 42.19 6.96 -27.56
N ILE A 9 42.88 6.45 -26.54
CA ILE A 9 42.25 5.92 -25.32
C ILE A 9 41.52 7.03 -24.54
N SER A 10 42.13 8.20 -24.42
CA SER A 10 41.50 9.36 -23.76
C SER A 10 40.29 9.91 -24.52
N GLY A 11 40.27 9.80 -25.85
CA GLY A 11 39.11 10.17 -26.66
C GLY A 11 37.95 9.16 -26.52
N ALA A 12 38.27 7.87 -26.43
CA ALA A 12 37.28 6.81 -26.24
C ALA A 12 36.58 6.88 -24.87
N THR A 13 37.32 7.21 -23.80
CA THR A 13 36.73 7.39 -22.47
C THR A 13 35.83 8.63 -22.39
N ALA A 14 36.20 9.72 -23.06
CA ALA A 14 35.36 10.92 -23.15
C ALA A 14 34.05 10.65 -23.92
N PHE A 15 34.12 9.86 -25.01
CA PHE A 15 32.95 9.48 -25.80
C PHE A 15 32.00 8.54 -25.04
N LEU A 16 32.56 7.58 -24.28
CA LEU A 16 31.78 6.74 -23.36
C LEU A 16 31.07 7.58 -22.31
N MET A 17 31.75 8.52 -21.66
CA MET A 17 31.10 9.40 -20.67
C MET A 17 29.98 10.27 -21.30
N LEU A 18 30.17 10.76 -22.53
CA LEU A 18 29.17 11.53 -23.26
C LEU A 18 27.94 10.70 -23.66
N ALA A 19 28.11 9.40 -23.91
CA ALA A 19 27.00 8.49 -24.20
C ALA A 19 26.18 8.12 -22.94
N PHE A 20 26.77 8.24 -21.74
CA PHE A 20 26.10 8.00 -20.45
C PHE A 20 25.55 9.29 -19.77
N LEU A 21 25.94 10.47 -20.27
CA LEU A 21 25.43 11.77 -19.80
C LEU A 21 23.90 11.95 -20.02
N PRO A 22 23.30 11.61 -21.18
CA PRO A 22 21.87 11.77 -21.40
C PRO A 22 21.03 10.85 -20.50
N ASN A 23 21.50 9.63 -20.25
CA ASN A 23 20.81 8.66 -19.41
C ASN A 23 20.86 8.99 -17.91
N SER A 24 21.84 9.79 -17.47
CA SER A 24 21.94 10.26 -16.09
C SER A 24 21.23 11.61 -15.88
N ALA A 25 21.10 12.45 -16.91
CA ALA A 25 20.25 13.64 -16.87
C ALA A 25 18.75 13.29 -16.74
N LEU A 26 18.30 12.18 -17.34
CA LEU A 26 16.95 11.64 -17.11
C LEU A 26 16.75 11.04 -15.71
N ALA A 27 17.84 10.71 -15.00
CA ALA A 27 17.82 10.24 -13.62
C ALA A 27 17.97 11.38 -12.58
N GLN A 28 18.28 12.61 -13.03
CA GLN A 28 18.49 13.79 -12.17
C GLN A 28 17.24 14.66 -11.98
N PHE A 29 16.05 14.20 -12.39
CA PHE A 29 14.80 14.70 -11.80
C PHE A 29 14.64 14.08 -10.41
N ALA A 30 15.51 14.49 -9.50
CA ALA A 30 15.44 14.21 -8.08
C ALA A 30 15.17 15.54 -7.36
N ASP A 31 13.91 15.97 -7.38
CA ASP A 31 13.36 16.91 -6.40
C ASP A 31 11.85 16.65 -6.19
N THR A 32 11.54 15.42 -5.78
CA THR A 32 10.41 15.11 -4.90
C THR A 32 10.71 13.73 -4.33
N GLY A 33 10.85 13.62 -3.01
CA GLY A 33 10.85 12.33 -2.30
C GLY A 33 9.46 11.68 -2.34
N ASP A 34 8.88 11.59 -3.53
CA ASP A 34 7.53 11.12 -3.82
C ASP A 34 7.70 10.06 -4.91
N GLY A 35 7.30 8.83 -4.64
CA GLY A 35 7.45 7.65 -5.51
C GLY A 35 6.65 7.70 -6.81
N GLY A 36 6.37 8.89 -7.33
CA GLY A 36 5.72 9.18 -8.61
C GLY A 36 4.34 8.55 -8.75
N GLU A 37 3.98 8.24 -10.00
CA GLU A 37 2.68 7.66 -10.37
C GLU A 37 2.39 6.33 -9.65
N PHE A 38 3.44 5.55 -9.31
CA PHE A 38 3.28 4.29 -8.57
C PHE A 38 2.88 4.52 -7.12
N GLN A 39 3.47 5.52 -6.45
CA GLN A 39 3.07 5.91 -5.09
C GLN A 39 1.64 6.42 -5.08
N GLU A 40 1.24 7.25 -6.06
CA GLU A 40 -0.14 7.71 -6.17
C GLU A 40 -1.13 6.54 -6.37
N LEU A 41 -0.80 5.56 -7.20
CA LEU A 41 -1.61 4.35 -7.36
C LEU A 41 -1.73 3.58 -6.05
N LEU A 42 -0.63 3.41 -5.31
CA LEU A 42 -0.62 2.70 -4.03
C LEU A 42 -1.48 3.44 -2.98
N LEU A 43 -1.34 4.76 -2.89
CA LEU A 43 -2.14 5.58 -1.97
C LEU A 43 -3.63 5.53 -2.33
N ASN A 44 -3.97 5.67 -3.60
CA ASN A 44 -5.36 5.56 -4.06
C ASN A 44 -5.95 4.18 -3.77
N LEU A 45 -5.17 3.12 -3.96
CA LEU A 45 -5.60 1.76 -3.64
C LEU A 45 -5.83 1.58 -2.14
N MET A 46 -4.92 2.09 -1.29
CA MET A 46 -5.08 2.05 0.17
C MET A 46 -6.34 2.81 0.62
N VAL A 47 -6.57 4.01 0.08
CA VAL A 47 -7.77 4.81 0.35
C VAL A 47 -9.03 4.08 -0.08
N PHE A 48 -9.04 3.47 -1.26
CA PHE A 48 -10.17 2.68 -1.75
C PHE A 48 -10.45 1.46 -0.86
N ILE A 49 -9.41 0.71 -0.49
CA ILE A 49 -9.55 -0.46 0.37
C ILE A 49 -10.18 -0.05 1.70
N ASN A 50 -9.63 0.97 2.36
CA ASN A 50 -10.08 1.42 3.67
C ASN A 50 -11.49 2.01 3.67
N ASN A 51 -11.82 2.85 2.69
CA ASN A 51 -13.08 3.60 2.68
C ASN A 51 -14.22 2.88 1.96
N VAL A 52 -13.92 1.93 1.09
CA VAL A 52 -14.94 1.27 0.25
C VAL A 52 -14.95 -0.23 0.52
N LEU A 53 -13.83 -0.92 0.29
CA LEU A 53 -13.81 -2.39 0.26
C LEU A 53 -14.12 -3.00 1.64
N ILE A 54 -13.49 -2.51 2.70
CA ILE A 54 -13.69 -3.02 4.06
C ILE A 54 -15.12 -2.78 4.57
N PRO A 55 -15.67 -1.56 4.57
CA PRO A 55 -17.05 -1.35 5.02
C PRO A 55 -18.05 -2.15 4.18
N PHE A 56 -17.76 -2.36 2.89
CA PHE A 56 -18.57 -3.21 2.02
C PHE A 56 -18.55 -4.68 2.46
N ILE A 57 -17.37 -5.26 2.72
CA ILE A 57 -17.24 -6.65 3.18
C ILE A 57 -17.90 -6.82 4.56
N ILE A 58 -17.72 -5.86 5.47
CA ILE A 58 -18.41 -5.89 6.77
C ILE A 58 -19.93 -5.86 6.58
N GLY A 59 -20.44 -5.02 5.68
CA GLY A 59 -21.86 -4.95 5.34
C GLY A 59 -22.41 -6.29 4.83
N ILE A 60 -21.69 -6.95 3.92
CA ILE A 60 -22.06 -8.27 3.41
C ILE A 60 -22.02 -9.32 4.53
N GLY A 61 -20.94 -9.33 5.32
CA GLY A 61 -20.79 -10.22 6.47
C GLY A 61 -21.93 -10.05 7.47
N PHE A 62 -22.38 -8.82 7.70
CA PHE A 62 -23.51 -8.52 8.58
C PHE A 62 -24.82 -9.06 8.01
N LEU A 63 -25.02 -8.93 6.69
CA LEU A 63 -26.19 -9.50 6.02
C LEU A 63 -26.25 -11.02 6.15
N PHE A 64 -25.11 -11.70 5.96
CA PHE A 64 -25.00 -13.14 6.20
C PHE A 64 -25.23 -13.49 7.67
N PHE A 65 -24.66 -12.75 8.61
CA PHE A 65 -24.88 -12.96 10.04
C PHE A 65 -26.37 -12.90 10.39
N VAL A 66 -27.07 -11.86 9.92
CA VAL A 66 -28.52 -11.68 10.11
C VAL A 66 -29.31 -12.80 9.42
N TRP A 67 -28.95 -13.20 8.21
CA TRP A 67 -29.57 -14.35 7.52
C TRP A 67 -29.40 -15.66 8.31
N GLY A 68 -28.21 -15.88 8.88
CA GLY A 68 -27.92 -17.01 9.75
C GLY A 68 -28.78 -16.99 11.02
N MET A 69 -28.99 -15.82 11.63
CA MET A 69 -29.91 -15.66 12.76
C MET A 69 -31.35 -15.99 12.36
N PHE A 70 -31.85 -15.47 11.23
CA PHE A 70 -33.19 -15.80 10.75
C PHE A 70 -33.36 -17.30 10.51
N LEU A 71 -32.38 -17.95 9.88
CA LEU A 71 -32.40 -19.39 9.65
C LEU A 71 -32.40 -20.20 10.95
N PHE A 72 -31.59 -19.78 11.92
CA PHE A 72 -31.44 -20.45 13.21
C PHE A 72 -32.67 -20.29 14.11
N PHE A 73 -33.19 -19.07 14.26
CA PHE A 73 -34.25 -18.76 15.23
C PHE A 73 -35.67 -18.92 14.67
N ILE A 74 -35.91 -18.61 13.39
CA ILE A 74 -37.25 -18.69 12.80
C ILE A 74 -37.49 -20.07 12.18
N LEU A 75 -36.58 -20.52 11.30
CA LEU A 75 -36.75 -21.79 10.58
C LEU A 75 -36.22 -23.00 11.36
N GLY A 76 -35.25 -22.81 12.25
CA GLY A 76 -34.61 -23.86 13.04
C GLY A 76 -35.39 -24.32 14.27
N GLY A 77 -36.57 -23.74 14.55
CA GLY A 77 -37.41 -24.14 15.69
C GLY A 77 -38.09 -25.50 15.51
N ALA A 78 -38.35 -25.90 14.26
CA ALA A 78 -39.02 -27.16 13.91
C ALA A 78 -38.13 -28.11 13.10
N ASP A 79 -36.94 -27.66 12.66
CA ASP A 79 -36.05 -28.38 11.75
C ASP A 79 -34.60 -28.23 12.21
N GLU A 80 -34.04 -29.33 12.70
CA GLU A 80 -32.70 -29.40 13.28
C GLU A 80 -31.60 -29.14 12.25
N GLU A 81 -31.85 -29.49 10.98
CA GLU A 81 -30.90 -29.27 9.87
C GLU A 81 -30.73 -27.78 9.57
N LYS A 82 -31.84 -27.02 9.57
CA LYS A 82 -31.82 -25.56 9.35
C LYS A 82 -31.19 -24.83 10.52
N LYS A 83 -31.38 -25.34 11.73
CA LYS A 83 -30.72 -24.84 12.93
C LYS A 83 -29.20 -25.01 12.83
N GLU A 84 -28.71 -26.18 12.44
CA GLU A 84 -27.27 -26.40 12.29
C GLU A 84 -26.67 -25.51 11.19
N LYS A 85 -27.34 -25.40 10.04
CA LYS A 85 -26.94 -24.50 8.95
C LYS A 85 -26.89 -23.04 9.39
N GLY A 86 -27.89 -22.57 10.12
CA GLY A 86 -27.94 -21.18 10.60
C GLY A 86 -26.83 -20.88 11.59
N LYS A 87 -26.56 -21.81 12.52
CA LYS A 87 -25.44 -21.72 13.47
C LYS A 87 -24.10 -21.65 12.75
N SER A 88 -23.88 -22.54 11.79
CA SER A 88 -22.65 -22.58 11.01
C SER A 88 -22.43 -21.26 10.27
N LEU A 89 -23.47 -20.73 9.63
CA LEU A 89 -23.39 -19.48 8.87
C LEU A 89 -23.10 -18.26 9.75
N MET A 90 -23.69 -18.19 10.95
CA MET A 90 -23.34 -17.17 11.95
C MET A 90 -21.88 -17.27 12.40
N ILE A 91 -21.38 -18.49 12.66
CA ILE A 91 -19.99 -18.71 13.07
C ILE A 91 -19.02 -18.25 11.97
N TYR A 92 -19.29 -18.60 10.72
CA TYR A 92 -18.46 -18.14 9.60
C TYR A 92 -18.45 -16.62 9.45
N ALA A 93 -19.60 -15.96 9.64
CA ALA A 93 -19.65 -14.50 9.62
C ALA A 93 -18.81 -13.87 10.75
N VAL A 94 -18.90 -14.42 11.97
CA VAL A 94 -18.09 -13.95 13.11
C VAL A 94 -16.60 -14.16 12.87
N ILE A 95 -16.20 -15.32 12.35
CA ILE A 95 -14.80 -15.58 11.97
C ILE A 95 -14.33 -14.55 10.94
N GLY A 96 -15.16 -14.25 9.93
CA GLY A 96 -14.88 -13.21 8.94
C GLY A 96 -14.62 -11.85 9.58
N PHE A 97 -15.44 -11.42 10.53
CA PHE A 97 -15.23 -10.16 11.25
C PHE A 97 -13.94 -10.16 12.06
N VAL A 98 -13.64 -11.25 12.77
CA VAL A 98 -12.42 -11.38 13.57
C VAL A 98 -11.18 -11.25 12.69
N VAL A 99 -11.17 -11.89 11.51
CA VAL A 99 -10.03 -11.81 10.56
C VAL A 99 -9.82 -10.37 10.09
N ILE A 100 -10.88 -9.64 9.76
CA ILE A 100 -10.79 -8.24 9.34
C ILE A 100 -10.19 -7.37 10.46
N ILE A 101 -10.64 -7.56 11.70
CA ILE A 101 -10.14 -6.81 12.86
C ILE A 101 -8.66 -7.11 13.11
N ILE A 102 -8.26 -8.39 13.06
CA ILE A 102 -6.85 -8.78 13.25
C ILE A 102 -5.98 -8.16 12.16
N PHE A 103 -6.41 -8.22 10.89
CA PHE A 103 -5.66 -7.65 9.78
C PHE A 103 -5.43 -6.14 9.97
N PHE A 104 -6.48 -5.40 10.34
CA PHE A 104 -6.38 -3.97 10.64
C PHE A 104 -5.50 -3.67 11.85
N GLY A 105 -5.65 -4.45 12.92
CA GLY A 105 -4.84 -4.30 14.12
C GLY A 105 -3.36 -4.47 13.84
N VAL A 106 -3.00 -5.46 13.02
CA VAL A 106 -1.61 -5.70 12.62
C VAL A 106 -1.07 -4.59 11.72
N VAL A 107 -1.84 -4.17 10.70
CA VAL A 107 -1.42 -3.07 9.82
C VAL A 107 -1.18 -1.79 10.64
N ASN A 108 -2.12 -1.43 11.52
CA ASN A 108 -2.01 -0.26 12.38
C ASN A 108 -0.85 -0.37 13.38
N LEU A 109 -0.57 -1.57 13.90
CA LEU A 109 0.57 -1.81 14.77
C LEU A 109 1.90 -1.60 14.03
N ILE A 110 2.00 -2.04 12.77
CA ILE A 110 3.21 -1.88 11.97
C ILE A 110 3.41 -0.40 11.61
N THR A 111 2.38 0.31 11.17
CA THR A 111 2.49 1.74 10.81
C THR A 111 2.87 2.60 12.02
N SER A 112 2.24 2.35 13.17
CA SER A 112 2.54 3.08 14.41
C SER A 112 3.93 2.76 14.99
N SER A 113 4.43 1.52 14.85
CA SER A 113 5.76 1.14 15.36
C SER A 113 6.93 1.57 14.47
N THR A 114 6.69 1.79 13.18
CA THR A 114 7.74 2.15 12.20
C THR A 114 7.91 3.67 12.01
N GLY A 115 7.10 4.50 12.67
CA GLY A 115 7.13 5.96 12.48
C GLY A 115 6.61 6.43 11.12
N LEU A 116 5.99 5.53 10.35
CA LEU A 116 5.38 5.84 9.05
C LEU A 116 4.04 6.58 9.19
N ASP A 117 3.53 6.68 10.41
CA ASP A 117 2.32 7.42 10.75
C ASP A 117 2.67 8.89 11.03
N GLY A 118 2.77 9.71 9.97
CA GLY A 118 2.78 11.18 10.09
C GLY A 118 4.06 11.94 9.69
N GLU A 119 5.13 11.31 9.22
CA GLU A 119 6.29 12.05 8.73
C GLU A 119 6.16 12.47 7.25
N ILE A 120 5.51 13.62 7.01
CA ILE A 120 6.02 14.51 5.96
C ILE A 120 7.43 14.87 6.41
N LEU A 121 8.47 14.61 5.60
CA LEU A 121 9.86 14.98 5.85
C LEU A 121 10.01 16.50 5.92
N ARG A 122 9.49 17.10 7.00
CA ARG A 122 9.33 18.54 7.21
C ARG A 122 10.62 19.20 7.69
N ASN A 123 11.70 18.43 7.77
CA ASN A 123 13.01 18.86 8.24
C ASN A 123 14.09 18.56 7.19
N VAL A 124 13.90 19.09 5.99
CA VAL A 124 15.02 19.29 5.07
C VAL A 124 15.78 20.55 5.51
N PRO A 125 17.11 20.50 5.67
CA PRO A 125 17.90 21.66 6.07
C PRO A 125 17.68 22.84 5.11
N THR A 126 17.16 23.96 5.60
CA THR A 126 17.06 25.21 4.83
C THR A 126 18.34 26.01 4.96
N VAL A 127 18.98 26.35 3.84
CA VAL A 127 20.12 27.26 3.83
C VAL A 127 19.66 28.72 3.81
N PRO A 128 20.23 29.62 4.64
CA PRO A 128 19.94 31.04 4.55
C PRO A 128 20.36 31.60 3.19
N VAL A 129 19.42 32.16 2.44
CA VAL A 129 19.72 32.92 1.21
C VAL A 129 19.95 34.40 1.54
N PRO A 130 21.10 34.99 1.19
CA PRO A 130 21.32 36.43 1.29
C PRO A 130 20.31 37.19 0.43
N ARG A 131 19.71 38.25 0.98
CA ARG A 131 18.86 39.17 0.21
C ARG A 131 19.75 40.12 -0.59
N PRO A 132 19.42 40.44 -1.85
CA PRO A 132 20.16 41.41 -2.66
C PRO A 132 20.09 42.82 -2.08
#